data_AF-A0A7L6CL97-F1
#
_entry.id   AF-A0A7L6CL97-F1
#
_cell.length_a   1.000
_cell.length_b   1.000
_cell.length_c   1.000
_cell.angle_alpha   90.00
_cell.angle_beta   90.00
_cell.angle_gamma   90.00
#
_symmetry.space_group_name_H-M   'P 1'
#
loop_
_entity.id
_entity.type
_entity.pdbx_description
1 polymer ?
#
loop_
_entity_poly.entity_id
_entity_poly.type
_entity_poly.pdbx_seq_one_letter_code
_entity_poly.pdbx_strand_id
1 'polypeptide(L)'
;MVFSSSRLICALSFMVSVAMIPQALAHAHLKQQEPAANAQLASPPQKLTLSFSEGIEPGFSGVSITNEQQQEIKTGAILRDEKDKTLLVVPLEQALKAGTYQVDWHVVSVDGHKTKGSYHFSVR
;
A
#
# COMPACT_ATOMS: atom_id res chain seq x y z
N MET A 1 -27.49 44.62 -22.65
CA MET A 1 -26.46 43.62 -23.00
C MET A 1 -27.17 42.31 -23.30
N VAL A 2 -27.25 41.90 -24.57
CA VAL A 2 -27.89 40.63 -24.96
C VAL A 2 -26.81 39.56 -24.96
N PHE A 3 -26.84 38.64 -24.00
CA PHE A 3 -25.98 37.46 -24.04
C PHE A 3 -26.54 36.53 -25.12
N SER A 4 -25.81 36.38 -26.23
CA SER A 4 -26.16 35.42 -27.29
C SER A 4 -26.18 34.01 -26.71
N SER A 5 -27.27 33.26 -26.97
CA SER A 5 -27.52 31.91 -26.45
C SER A 5 -26.36 30.93 -26.71
N SER A 6 -25.60 31.15 -27.78
CA SER A 6 -24.39 30.37 -28.11
C SER A 6 -23.25 30.58 -27.10
N ARG A 7 -23.09 31.78 -26.54
CA ARG A 7 -22.09 32.06 -25.48
C ARG A 7 -22.49 31.41 -24.15
N LEU A 8 -23.78 31.35 -23.86
CA LEU A 8 -24.31 30.69 -22.65
C LEU A 8 -24.15 29.17 -22.73
N ILE A 9 -24.39 28.58 -23.91
CA ILE A 9 -24.20 27.13 -24.13
C ILE A 9 -22.71 26.76 -24.03
N CYS A 10 -21.81 27.54 -24.63
CA CYS A 10 -20.36 27.31 -24.49
C CYS A 10 -19.84 27.51 -23.06
N ALA A 11 -20.40 28.47 -22.31
CA ALA A 11 -20.04 28.68 -20.92
C ALA A 11 -20.51 27.52 -20.03
N LEU A 12 -21.73 27.00 -20.26
CA LEU A 12 -22.25 25.84 -19.53
C LEU A 12 -21.44 24.57 -19.82
N SER A 13 -21.09 24.31 -21.09
CA SER A 13 -20.31 23.12 -21.47
C SER A 13 -18.86 23.18 -20.97
N PHE A 14 -18.27 24.37 -20.89
CA PHE A 14 -16.97 24.55 -20.24
C PHE A 14 -17.06 24.27 -18.73
N MET A 15 -18.10 24.75 -18.06
CA MET A 15 -18.29 24.60 -16.61
C MET A 15 -18.59 23.15 -16.18
N VAL A 16 -19.28 22.37 -17.02
CA VAL A 16 -19.48 20.92 -16.80
C VAL A 16 -18.18 20.13 -16.96
N SER A 17 -17.28 20.55 -17.86
CA SER A 17 -16.00 19.87 -18.10
C SER A 17 -15.01 20.00 -16.92
N VAL A 18 -15.06 21.10 -16.15
CA VAL A 18 -14.15 21.32 -15.00
C VAL A 18 -14.60 20.55 -13.74
N ALA A 19 -15.85 20.08 -13.67
CA ALA A 19 -16.35 19.31 -12.53
C ALA A 19 -15.87 17.85 -12.50
N MET A 20 -15.20 17.38 -13.56
CA MET A 20 -14.71 16.01 -13.73
C MET A 20 -13.18 15.95 -13.68
N ILE A 21 -12.53 16.59 -12.69
CA ILE A 21 -11.10 16.38 -12.46
C ILE A 21 -10.95 15.07 -11.67
N PRO A 22 -10.42 13.99 -12.25
CA PRO A 22 -10.11 12.79 -11.48
C PRO A 22 -9.10 13.15 -10.40
N GLN A 23 -9.38 12.77 -9.15
CA GLN A 23 -8.40 12.89 -8.08
C GLN A 23 -7.19 12.03 -8.45
N ALA A 24 -6.06 12.66 -8.77
CA ALA A 24 -4.82 11.94 -8.99
C ALA A 24 -4.39 11.33 -7.65
N LEU A 25 -4.47 10.00 -7.54
CA LEU A 25 -3.96 9.24 -6.40
C LEU A 25 -2.44 9.17 -6.51
N ALA A 26 -1.75 10.26 -6.18
CA ALA A 26 -0.29 10.29 -6.25
C ALA A 26 0.35 9.35 -5.21
N HIS A 27 -0.21 9.33 -3.99
CA HIS A 27 0.38 8.61 -2.86
C HIS A 27 0.04 7.10 -2.87
N ALA A 28 1.05 6.24 -2.67
CA ALA A 28 0.82 4.83 -2.40
C ALA A 28 0.08 4.60 -1.07
N HIS A 29 -1.15 4.11 -1.15
CA HIS A 29 -1.90 3.58 -0.01
C HIS A 29 -1.94 2.05 -0.04
N LEU A 30 -1.80 1.42 1.13
CA LEU A 30 -1.97 -0.02 1.28
C LEU A 30 -3.43 -0.41 0.98
N LYS A 31 -3.63 -1.30 0.03
CA LYS A 31 -4.93 -1.78 -0.44
C LYS A 31 -5.27 -3.14 0.11
N GLN A 32 -4.29 -4.04 0.11
CA GLN A 32 -4.43 -5.40 0.58
C GLN A 32 -3.12 -5.87 1.20
N GLN A 33 -3.21 -6.80 2.15
CA GLN A 33 -2.09 -7.40 2.83
C GLN A 33 -2.41 -8.85 3.15
N GLU A 34 -1.42 -9.71 3.03
CA GLU A 34 -1.46 -11.10 3.48
C GLU A 34 -0.23 -11.34 4.36
N PRO A 35 -0.39 -11.72 5.64
CA PRO A 35 -1.64 -11.93 6.36
C PRO A 35 -2.51 -10.67 6.49
N ALA A 36 -3.83 -10.87 6.46
CA ALA A 36 -4.78 -9.77 6.67
C ALA A 36 -4.64 -9.16 8.08
N ALA A 37 -5.02 -7.90 8.23
CA ALA A 37 -5.01 -7.23 9.53
C ALA A 37 -5.90 -7.98 10.53
N ASN A 38 -5.39 -8.19 11.74
CA ASN A 38 -6.00 -8.96 12.82
C ASN A 38 -6.28 -10.43 12.50
N ALA A 39 -5.69 -10.97 11.42
CA ALA A 39 -5.82 -12.38 11.09
C ALA A 39 -5.22 -13.28 12.19
N GLN A 40 -5.82 -14.47 12.32
CA GLN A 40 -5.37 -15.52 13.22
C GLN A 40 -5.03 -16.74 12.36
N LEU A 41 -3.74 -16.96 12.14
CA LEU A 41 -3.24 -18.01 11.28
C LEU A 41 -3.05 -19.31 12.07
N ALA A 42 -3.53 -20.42 11.50
CA ALA A 42 -3.30 -21.76 12.05
C ALA A 42 -1.89 -22.29 11.76
N SER A 43 -1.16 -21.66 10.82
CA SER A 43 0.19 -22.04 10.45
C SER A 43 1.00 -20.78 10.12
N PRO A 44 2.30 -20.76 10.45
CA PRO A 44 3.15 -19.61 10.13
C PRO A 44 3.26 -19.42 8.61
N PRO A 45 3.13 -18.18 8.10
CA PRO A 45 3.34 -17.90 6.69
C PRO A 45 4.84 -18.02 6.35
N GLN A 46 5.15 -18.21 5.08
CA GLN A 46 6.54 -18.18 4.58
C GLN A 46 6.97 -16.79 4.11
N LYS A 47 5.99 -15.92 3.84
CA LYS A 47 6.18 -14.55 3.35
C LYS A 47 4.98 -13.70 3.71
N LEU A 48 5.18 -12.40 3.76
CA LEU A 48 4.10 -11.42 3.76
C LEU A 48 4.01 -10.80 2.37
N THR A 49 2.82 -10.36 1.98
CA THR A 49 2.62 -9.57 0.76
C THR A 49 1.80 -8.33 1.06
N LEU A 50 2.22 -7.18 0.53
CA LEU A 50 1.55 -5.90 0.70
C LEU A 50 1.28 -5.31 -0.69
N SER A 51 0.01 -5.14 -1.05
CA SER A 51 -0.44 -4.55 -2.31
C SER A 51 -0.82 -3.09 -2.10
N PHE A 52 -0.27 -2.21 -2.92
CA PHE A 52 -0.49 -0.77 -2.84
C PHE A 52 -1.37 -0.29 -4.01
N SER A 53 -1.78 0.97 -3.93
CA SER A 53 -2.52 1.63 -5.03
C SER A 53 -1.61 2.03 -6.18
N GLU A 54 -0.33 2.24 -5.89
CA GLU A 54 0.66 2.74 -6.82
C GLU A 54 1.89 1.83 -6.86
N GLY A 55 2.66 1.94 -7.94
CA GLY A 55 3.91 1.21 -8.08
C GLY A 55 4.93 1.63 -7.01
N ILE A 56 5.68 0.68 -6.46
CA ILE A 56 6.61 0.93 -5.36
C ILE A 56 8.07 0.89 -5.83
N GLU A 57 8.92 1.73 -5.25
CA GLU A 57 10.37 1.70 -5.40
C GLU A 57 11.00 0.94 -4.22
N PRO A 58 11.39 -0.35 -4.39
CA PRO A 58 11.79 -1.21 -3.28
C PRO A 58 13.09 -0.74 -2.60
N GLY A 59 14.01 -0.10 -3.34
CA GLY A 59 15.28 0.40 -2.79
C GLY A 59 15.15 1.52 -1.75
N PHE A 60 13.98 2.16 -1.67
CA PHE A 60 13.68 3.21 -0.69
C PHE A 60 12.52 2.84 0.25
N SER A 61 12.10 1.58 0.21
CA SER A 61 10.97 1.05 0.96
C SER A 61 11.44 0.00 1.98
N GLY A 62 10.65 -0.23 3.02
CA GLY A 62 11.01 -1.14 4.09
C GLY A 62 9.81 -1.69 4.86
N VAL A 63 9.97 -2.90 5.38
CA VAL A 63 9.02 -3.60 6.24
C VAL A 63 9.80 -4.22 7.38
N SER A 64 9.38 -3.95 8.61
CA SER A 64 9.89 -4.59 9.82
C SER A 64 8.77 -5.34 10.51
N ILE A 65 9.11 -6.47 11.12
CA ILE A 65 8.16 -7.34 11.82
C ILE A 65 8.69 -7.52 13.22
N THR A 66 7.87 -7.25 14.23
CA THR A 66 8.22 -7.45 15.63
C THR A 66 7.22 -8.36 16.33
N ASN A 67 7.69 -9.13 17.31
CA ASN A 67 6.82 -9.93 18.18
C ASN A 67 6.33 -9.13 19.40
N GLU A 68 5.51 -9.76 20.23
CA GLU A 68 4.98 -9.18 21.49
C GLU A 68 6.08 -8.69 22.45
N GLN A 69 7.27 -9.30 22.40
CA GLN A 69 8.43 -8.91 23.19
C GLN A 69 9.27 -7.79 22.54
N GLN A 70 8.75 -7.15 21.48
CA GLN A 70 9.45 -6.12 20.69
C GLN A 70 10.74 -6.63 20.04
N GLN A 71 10.87 -7.95 19.85
CA GLN A 71 12.00 -8.54 19.15
C GLN A 71 11.71 -8.55 17.65
N GLU A 72 12.69 -8.08 16.88
CA GLU A 72 12.62 -8.08 15.43
C GLU A 72 12.72 -9.51 14.87
N ILE A 73 11.86 -9.80 13.90
CA ILE A 73 11.85 -11.04 13.14
C ILE A 73 12.67 -10.84 11.88
N LYS A 74 13.62 -11.75 11.64
CA LYS A 74 14.46 -11.69 10.43
C LYS A 74 13.63 -11.93 9.17
N THR A 75 13.79 -11.01 8.23
CA THR A 75 13.18 -11.07 6.90
C THR A 75 14.28 -11.14 5.85
N GLY A 76 13.96 -11.74 4.71
CA GLY A 76 14.82 -11.70 3.53
C GLY A 76 14.72 -10.32 2.86
N ALA A 77 15.49 -10.14 1.78
CA ALA A 77 15.39 -8.94 0.97
C ALA A 77 13.94 -8.71 0.51
N ILE A 78 13.44 -7.49 0.71
CA ILE A 78 12.11 -7.09 0.25
C ILE A 78 12.15 -7.01 -1.27
N LEU A 79 11.20 -7.68 -1.92
CA LEU A 79 11.11 -7.74 -3.37
C LEU A 79 9.83 -7.05 -3.82
N ARG A 80 9.89 -6.40 -4.98
CA ARG A 80 8.69 -6.02 -5.74
C ARG A 80 8.40 -7.14 -6.73
N ASP A 81 7.15 -7.52 -6.87
CA ASP A 81 6.76 -8.51 -7.88
C ASP A 81 7.10 -8.00 -9.30
N GLU A 82 7.56 -8.91 -10.16
CA GLU A 82 7.99 -8.56 -11.52
C GLU A 82 6.82 -8.23 -12.45
N LYS A 83 5.65 -8.85 -12.20
CA LYS A 83 4.44 -8.70 -13.01
C LYS A 83 3.52 -7.63 -12.44
N ASP A 84 3.52 -7.45 -11.13
CA ASP A 84 2.75 -6.42 -10.42
C ASP A 84 3.65 -5.47 -9.63
N LYS A 85 3.86 -4.27 -10.18
CA LYS A 85 4.70 -3.24 -9.55
C LYS A 85 4.11 -2.67 -8.26
N THR A 86 2.84 -2.94 -7.97
CA THR A 86 2.16 -2.48 -6.75
C THR A 86 2.31 -3.48 -5.60
N LEU A 87 2.86 -4.66 -5.86
CA LEU A 87 2.98 -5.75 -4.89
C LEU A 87 4.39 -5.83 -4.32
N LEU A 88 4.52 -5.64 -3.02
CA LEU A 88 5.71 -6.00 -2.26
C LEU A 88 5.58 -7.41 -1.67
N VAL A 89 6.68 -8.14 -1.70
CA VAL A 89 6.86 -9.47 -1.12
C VAL A 89 7.97 -9.40 -0.08
N VAL A 90 7.68 -9.88 1.13
CA VAL A 90 8.60 -9.89 2.26
C VAL A 90 8.82 -11.34 2.68
N PRO A 91 9.88 -12.01 2.22
CA PRO A 91 10.21 -13.37 2.63
C PRO A 91 10.56 -13.41 4.12
N LEU A 92 10.14 -14.47 4.82
CA LEU A 92 10.58 -14.73 6.19
C LEU A 92 11.76 -15.70 6.18
N GLU A 93 12.84 -15.38 6.88
CA GLU A 93 14.02 -16.26 6.99
C GLU A 93 13.87 -17.36 8.04
N GLN A 94 12.85 -17.23 8.88
CA GLN A 94 12.55 -18.15 9.97
C GLN A 94 11.06 -18.38 10.10
N ALA A 95 10.68 -19.58 10.53
CA ALA A 95 9.29 -19.88 10.86
C ALA A 95 8.85 -19.06 12.08
N LEU A 96 7.67 -18.47 12.00
CA LEU A 96 7.07 -17.75 13.11
C LEU A 96 6.62 -18.73 14.19
N LYS A 97 6.89 -18.40 15.45
CA LYS A 97 6.29 -19.09 16.60
C LYS A 97 4.86 -18.62 16.80
N ALA A 98 4.07 -19.34 17.60
CA ALA A 98 2.78 -18.83 18.04
C ALA A 98 2.96 -17.50 18.80
N GLY A 99 2.05 -16.56 18.58
CA GLY A 99 2.09 -15.22 19.14
C GLY A 99 1.56 -14.15 18.19
N THR A 100 1.48 -12.92 18.67
CA THR A 100 1.10 -11.74 17.90
C THR A 100 2.33 -11.07 17.29
N TYR A 101 2.18 -10.58 16.08
CA TYR A 101 3.20 -9.90 15.31
C TYR A 101 2.68 -8.53 14.86
N GLN A 102 3.51 -7.51 15.03
CA GLN A 102 3.31 -6.19 14.45
C GLN A 102 4.13 -6.08 13.17
N VAL A 103 3.51 -5.54 12.13
CA VAL A 103 4.14 -5.25 10.85
C VAL A 103 4.12 -3.74 10.69
N ASP A 104 5.31 -3.14 10.64
CA ASP A 104 5.50 -1.73 10.35
C ASP A 104 6.08 -1.61 8.94
N TRP A 105 5.49 -0.75 8.11
CA TRP A 105 5.95 -0.55 6.74
C TRP A 105 6.09 0.93 6.40
N HIS A 106 7.01 1.22 5.50
CA HIS A 106 7.07 2.46 4.77
C HIS A 106 7.40 2.17 3.31
N VAL A 107 6.78 2.89 2.39
CA VAL A 107 7.02 2.73 0.96
C VAL A 107 7.22 4.08 0.30
N VAL A 108 8.03 4.08 -0.76
CA VAL A 108 8.15 5.20 -1.69
C VAL A 108 7.50 4.78 -3.00
N SER A 109 6.49 5.49 -3.46
CA SER A 109 5.87 5.22 -4.77
C SER A 109 6.75 5.74 -5.91
N VAL A 110 6.45 5.30 -7.13
CA VAL A 110 7.06 5.79 -8.37
C VAL A 110 6.87 7.30 -8.59
N ASP A 111 5.96 7.94 -7.86
CA ASP A 111 5.76 9.39 -7.84
C ASP A 111 6.74 10.13 -6.90
N GLY A 112 7.55 9.39 -6.12
CA GLY A 112 8.56 9.90 -5.21
C GLY A 112 8.09 10.19 -3.78
N HIS A 113 6.82 10.00 -3.44
CA HIS A 113 6.32 10.28 -2.10
C HIS A 113 6.43 9.08 -1.18
N LYS A 114 6.80 9.34 0.08
CA LYS A 114 6.87 8.32 1.14
C LYS A 114 5.55 8.25 1.92
N THR A 115 5.00 7.05 2.04
CA THR A 115 3.90 6.74 2.96
C THR A 115 4.33 5.66 3.95
N LYS A 116 3.58 5.52 5.05
CA LYS A 116 3.85 4.52 6.10
C LYS A 116 2.56 4.07 6.76
N GLY A 117 2.63 2.92 7.42
CA GLY A 117 1.54 2.40 8.23
C GLY A 117 1.97 1.17 9.02
N SER A 118 1.02 0.61 9.76
CA SER A 118 1.26 -0.58 10.55
C SER A 118 -0.01 -1.41 10.71
N TYR A 119 0.16 -2.69 11.00
CA TYR A 119 -0.92 -3.61 11.34
C TYR A 119 -0.42 -4.78 12.18
N HIS A 120 -1.34 -5.59 12.69
CA HIS A 120 -1.02 -6.80 13.45
C HIS A 120 -1.65 -8.04 12.83
N PHE A 121 -1.03 -9.20 13.08
CA PHE A 121 -1.63 -10.51 12.87
C PHE A 121 -1.12 -11.47 13.95
N SER A 122 -1.70 -12.66 14.06
CA SER A 122 -1.28 -13.66 15.04
C SER A 122 -1.16 -15.05 14.43
N VAL A 123 -0.28 -15.87 15.01
CA VAL A 123 -0.13 -17.29 14.71
C VAL A 123 -0.51 -18.07 15.96
N ARG A 124 -1.28 -19.16 15.82
CA ARG A 124 -1.73 -20.01 16.94
C ARG A 124 -1.28 -21.45 16.79
#